data_AF-A0A7C5WLV4-F1
#
_entry.id   AF-A0A7C5WLV4-F1
#
_cell.length_a   1.000
_cell.length_b   1.000
_cell.length_c   1.000
_cell.angle_alpha   90.00
_cell.angle_beta   90.00
_cell.angle_gamma   90.00
#
_symmetry.space_group_name_H-M   'P 1'
#
loop_
_entity.id
_entity.type
_entity.pdbx_description
1 polymer ?
#
loop_
_entity_poly.entity_id
_entity_poly.type
_entity_poly.pdbx_seq_one_letter_code
_entity_poly.pdbx_strand_id
1 'polypeptide(L)'
;MRLLRVIAISALLAMCCAAVPMADQASRTAGWVLRARYLMGTYCEVRAWGEPEVVGPALDRALDRIARLEQVMTTWSADGELARLNERLASDEKGGVYPVSSDLARALGAARSWAERSGGRFDPTVGSLSRVWSRSHGGDRPSDSQVAAAVARTGWRGFEVDPSGAWVRTTRPGLRFDLGGIGKGVALDAAAEVLAEAGIDSALFNFGGQVLA
;
A
#
# COMPACT_ATOMS: atom_id res chain seq x y z
N MET A 1 36.10 -89.53 28.07
CA MET A 1 34.63 -89.70 28.03
C MET A 1 33.98 -88.39 28.39
N ARG A 2 33.22 -87.80 27.45
CA ARG A 2 32.09 -86.86 27.62
C ARG A 2 32.40 -85.52 28.34
N LEU A 3 31.97 -84.33 27.91
CA LEU A 3 31.10 -83.85 26.84
C LEU A 3 31.29 -82.31 26.83
N LEU A 4 31.46 -81.73 25.64
CA LEU A 4 31.02 -80.42 25.17
C LEU A 4 30.33 -79.48 26.19
N ARG A 5 30.77 -78.20 26.25
CA ARG A 5 29.99 -77.06 25.70
C ARG A 5 30.74 -75.72 25.81
N VAL A 6 30.82 -75.11 24.63
CA VAL A 6 31.27 -73.77 24.24
C VAL A 6 30.37 -72.69 24.83
N ILE A 7 30.93 -71.66 25.49
CA ILE A 7 30.34 -70.31 25.65
C ILE A 7 31.53 -69.31 25.73
N ALA A 8 32.01 -68.81 24.61
CA ALA A 8 31.70 -67.48 24.05
C ALA A 8 32.29 -66.31 24.87
N ILE A 9 33.53 -65.97 24.50
CA ILE A 9 34.18 -64.69 24.79
C ILE A 9 33.57 -63.66 23.84
N SER A 10 32.72 -62.76 24.35
CA SER A 10 32.17 -61.66 23.54
C SER A 10 32.74 -60.34 24.04
N ALA A 11 33.55 -59.75 23.16
CA ALA A 11 34.32 -58.54 23.37
C ALA A 11 33.44 -57.32 23.69
N LEU A 12 33.87 -56.57 24.70
CA LEU A 12 33.58 -55.16 24.86
C LEU A 12 34.16 -54.43 23.64
N LEU A 13 33.33 -54.07 22.67
CA LEU A 13 33.65 -53.02 21.70
C LEU A 13 32.56 -51.96 21.75
N ALA A 14 33.01 -50.79 22.19
CA ALA A 14 32.28 -49.55 22.15
C ALA A 14 31.74 -49.29 20.74
N MET A 15 30.44 -49.06 20.64
CA MET A 15 29.91 -48.27 19.56
C MET A 15 28.81 -47.40 20.14
N CYS A 16 29.20 -46.20 20.55
CA CYS A 16 28.28 -45.10 20.75
C CYS A 16 27.42 -45.00 19.49
N CYS A 17 26.16 -45.42 19.59
CA CYS A 17 25.11 -44.92 18.72
C CYS A 17 24.98 -43.43 19.05
N ALA A 18 25.90 -42.62 18.54
CA ALA A 18 25.61 -41.23 18.26
C ALA A 18 24.49 -41.30 17.22
N ALA A 19 23.25 -41.22 17.71
CA ALA A 19 22.16 -40.71 16.91
C ALA A 19 22.63 -39.34 16.44
N VAL A 20 23.24 -39.30 15.26
CA VAL A 20 23.34 -38.06 14.51
C VAL A 20 21.88 -37.69 14.30
N PRO A 21 21.38 -36.59 14.91
CA PRO A 21 20.10 -36.11 14.46
C PRO A 21 20.33 -35.79 12.98
N MET A 22 19.65 -36.53 12.09
CA MET A 22 19.34 -36.02 10.77
C MET A 22 18.41 -34.83 11.00
N ALA A 23 19.00 -33.74 11.49
CA ALA A 23 18.48 -32.42 11.23
C ALA A 23 18.51 -32.34 9.71
N ASP A 24 17.31 -32.46 9.14
CA ASP A 24 17.02 -31.98 7.80
C ASP A 24 17.36 -30.48 7.78
N GLN A 25 18.65 -30.18 7.68
CA GLN A 25 19.15 -28.90 7.23
C GLN A 25 18.86 -28.88 5.73
N ALA A 26 17.58 -28.79 5.38
CA ALA A 26 17.18 -28.22 4.12
C ALA A 26 17.95 -26.90 4.03
N SER A 27 18.89 -26.88 3.10
CA SER A 27 19.74 -25.75 2.79
C SER A 27 18.89 -24.48 2.76
N ARG A 28 18.97 -23.69 3.83
CA ARG A 28 18.31 -22.38 3.95
C ARG A 28 19.05 -21.42 3.04
N THR A 29 18.80 -21.57 1.75
CA THR A 29 19.42 -20.73 0.73
C THR A 29 18.49 -19.58 0.42
N ALA A 30 18.97 -18.38 0.72
CA ALA A 30 18.44 -17.15 0.18
C ALA A 30 18.09 -17.29 -1.30
N GLY A 31 16.94 -16.76 -1.67
CA GLY A 31 16.43 -16.76 -3.03
C GLY A 31 15.46 -15.62 -3.28
N TRP A 32 14.97 -15.53 -4.51
CA TRP A 32 13.91 -14.58 -4.83
C TRP A 32 12.58 -15.01 -4.20
N VAL A 33 12.00 -14.12 -3.41
CA VAL A 33 10.66 -14.27 -2.86
C VAL A 33 9.75 -13.28 -3.57
N LEU A 34 8.62 -13.76 -4.07
CA LEU A 34 7.61 -12.95 -4.76
C LEU A 34 6.29 -13.02 -3.97
N ARG A 35 5.59 -11.89 -3.90
CA ARG A 35 4.18 -11.79 -3.50
C ARG A 35 3.44 -10.93 -4.50
N ALA A 36 2.17 -11.23 -4.72
CA ALA A 36 1.28 -10.45 -5.57
C ALA A 36 -0.12 -10.41 -4.96
N ARG A 37 -0.76 -9.23 -4.97
CA ARG A 37 -2.15 -9.05 -4.53
C ARG A 37 -2.87 -8.03 -5.42
N TYR A 38 -4.18 -8.22 -5.60
CA TYR A 38 -5.03 -7.23 -6.27
C TYR A 38 -5.41 -6.13 -5.28
N LEU A 39 -4.92 -4.92 -5.50
CA LEU A 39 -5.02 -3.75 -4.62
C LEU A 39 -5.19 -2.48 -5.46
N MET A 40 -5.95 -1.50 -4.97
CA MET A 40 -6.18 -0.21 -5.65
C MET A 40 -6.54 -0.36 -7.15
N GLY A 41 -7.38 -1.35 -7.46
CA GLY A 41 -7.87 -1.62 -8.82
C GLY A 41 -6.85 -2.23 -9.80
N THR A 42 -5.75 -2.81 -9.33
CA THR A 42 -4.77 -3.52 -10.19
C THR A 42 -3.94 -4.54 -9.40
N TYR A 43 -3.01 -5.26 -10.04
CA TYR A 43 -2.06 -6.12 -9.33
C TYR A 43 -0.85 -5.32 -8.83
N CYS A 44 -0.53 -5.50 -7.54
CA CYS A 44 0.73 -5.09 -6.94
C CYS A 44 1.59 -6.33 -6.72
N GLU A 45 2.71 -6.41 -7.44
CA GLU A 45 3.74 -7.42 -7.28
C GLU A 45 4.92 -6.82 -6.52
N VAL A 46 5.47 -7.57 -5.57
CA VAL A 46 6.70 -7.21 -4.86
C VAL A 46 7.61 -8.42 -4.79
N ARG A 47 8.89 -8.22 -5.11
CA ARG A 47 9.92 -9.24 -4.99
C ARG A 47 11.15 -8.72 -4.26
N ALA A 48 11.76 -9.57 -3.45
CA ALA A 48 13.01 -9.28 -2.77
C ALA A 48 13.86 -10.56 -2.66
N TRP A 49 15.17 -10.39 -2.47
CA TRP A 49 16.10 -11.50 -2.28
C TRP A 49 16.35 -11.74 -0.80
N GLY A 50 16.30 -12.99 -0.35
CA GLY A 50 16.67 -13.36 1.02
C GLY A 50 16.06 -14.69 1.46
N GLU A 51 16.14 -14.97 2.75
CA GLU A 51 15.55 -16.17 3.34
C GLU A 51 14.01 -16.07 3.30
N PRO A 52 13.29 -17.04 2.71
CA PRO A 52 11.83 -16.99 2.57
C PRO A 52 11.05 -16.73 3.85
N GLU A 53 11.53 -17.26 4.97
CA GLU A 53 10.89 -17.09 6.29
C GLU A 53 11.04 -15.68 6.89
N VAL A 54 12.01 -14.91 6.40
CA VAL A 54 12.23 -13.51 6.81
C VAL A 54 11.54 -12.58 5.81
N VAL A 55 11.82 -12.78 4.52
CA VAL A 55 11.36 -11.89 3.45
C VAL A 55 9.86 -12.05 3.20
N GLY A 56 9.35 -13.28 3.18
CA GLY A 56 7.93 -13.55 2.92
C GLY A 56 6.98 -12.74 3.80
N PRO A 57 7.10 -12.84 5.14
CA PRO A 57 6.28 -12.05 6.06
C PRO A 57 6.44 -10.53 5.91
N ALA A 58 7.63 -10.04 5.56
CA ALA A 58 7.86 -8.62 5.34
C ALA A 58 7.16 -8.12 4.07
N LEU A 59 7.22 -8.88 2.97
CA LEU A 59 6.47 -8.60 1.76
C LEU A 59 4.95 -8.59 2.02
N ASP A 60 4.47 -9.55 2.82
CA ASP A 60 3.06 -9.61 3.21
C ASP A 60 2.63 -8.37 4.03
N ARG A 61 3.47 -7.91 4.98
CA ARG A 61 3.21 -6.66 5.73
C ARG A 61 3.22 -5.41 4.83
N ALA A 62 4.10 -5.35 3.84
CA ALA A 62 4.15 -4.26 2.88
C ALA A 62 2.87 -4.20 2.03
N LEU A 63 2.37 -5.35 1.57
CA LEU A 63 1.09 -5.44 0.85
C LEU A 63 -0.11 -5.12 1.76
N ASP A 64 -0.09 -5.53 3.03
CA ASP A 64 -1.09 -5.12 4.02
C ASP A 64 -1.11 -3.60 4.23
N ARG A 65 0.06 -2.95 4.16
CA ARG A 65 0.17 -1.49 4.27
C ARG A 65 -0.52 -0.79 3.10
N ILE A 66 -0.32 -1.29 1.88
CA ILE A 66 -1.02 -0.81 0.68
C ILE A 66 -2.52 -1.01 0.82
N ALA A 67 -2.96 -2.19 1.28
CA ALA A 67 -4.38 -2.49 1.48
C ALA A 67 -5.04 -1.55 2.50
N ARG A 68 -4.34 -1.16 3.58
CA ARG A 68 -4.83 -0.14 4.52
C ARG A 68 -4.98 1.22 3.84
N LEU A 69 -3.98 1.64 3.05
CA LEU A 69 -4.02 2.91 2.34
C LEU A 69 -5.09 2.96 1.24
N GLU A 70 -5.43 1.83 0.62
CA GLU A 70 -6.59 1.72 -0.27
C GLU A 70 -7.89 2.10 0.44
N GLN A 71 -8.12 1.59 1.66
CA GLN A 71 -9.31 1.95 2.45
C GLN A 71 -9.32 3.43 2.84
N VAL A 72 -8.14 4.03 3.06
CA VAL A 72 -8.03 5.47 3.35
C VAL A 72 -8.35 6.32 2.12
N MET A 73 -7.75 5.98 0.97
CA MET A 73 -7.76 6.83 -0.23
C MET A 73 -8.89 6.52 -1.23
N THR A 74 -9.61 5.42 -1.08
CA THR A 74 -10.63 5.03 -2.07
C THR A 74 -11.78 6.03 -2.13
N THR A 75 -12.17 6.38 -3.35
CA THR A 75 -13.40 7.12 -3.67
C THR A 75 -14.47 6.24 -4.30
N TRP A 76 -14.20 4.94 -4.48
CA TRP A 76 -15.08 3.96 -5.12
C TRP A 76 -15.95 3.21 -4.11
N SER A 77 -15.57 3.21 -2.83
CA SER A 77 -16.37 2.72 -1.71
C SER A 77 -16.79 3.88 -0.82
N ALA A 78 -18.05 3.89 -0.38
CA ALA A 78 -18.56 4.86 0.59
C ALA A 78 -17.90 4.73 1.98
N ASP A 79 -17.30 3.57 2.26
CA ASP A 79 -16.60 3.28 3.51
C ASP A 79 -15.16 3.82 3.53
N GLY A 80 -14.69 4.39 2.42
CA GLY A 80 -13.37 5.02 2.38
C GLY A 80 -13.32 6.30 3.20
N GLU A 81 -12.18 6.58 3.84
CA GLU A 81 -12.02 7.81 4.60
C GLU A 81 -12.12 9.06 3.70
N LEU A 82 -11.41 9.04 2.57
CA LEU A 82 -11.48 10.12 1.57
C LEU A 82 -12.90 10.28 0.99
N ALA A 83 -13.62 9.18 0.75
CA ALA A 83 -15.01 9.24 0.31
C ALA A 83 -15.90 9.96 1.33
N ARG A 84 -15.80 9.61 2.62
CA ARG A 84 -16.54 10.29 3.68
C ARG A 84 -16.17 11.77 3.81
N LEU A 85 -14.88 12.10 3.72
CA LEU A 85 -14.43 13.50 3.71
C LEU A 85 -15.07 14.27 2.54
N ASN A 86 -15.03 13.70 1.33
CA ASN A 86 -15.60 14.28 0.14
C ASN A 86 -17.11 14.56 0.26
N GLU A 87 -17.88 13.66 0.87
CA GLU A 87 -19.31 13.89 1.08
C GLU A 87 -19.57 14.99 2.11
N ARG A 88 -18.76 15.09 3.18
CA ARG A 88 -18.84 16.22 4.13
C ARG A 88 -18.55 17.55 3.45
N LEU A 89 -17.49 17.62 2.64
CA LEU A 89 -17.10 18.83 1.92
C LEU A 89 -18.11 19.23 0.84
N ALA A 90 -18.79 18.27 0.23
CA ALA A 90 -19.83 18.55 -0.77
C ALA A 90 -21.03 19.31 -0.18
N SER A 91 -21.32 19.13 1.11
CA SER A 91 -22.37 19.86 1.84
C SER A 91 -21.89 21.14 2.54
N ASP A 92 -20.59 21.45 2.50
CA ASP A 92 -20.03 22.63 3.17
C ASP A 92 -19.94 23.83 2.23
N GLU A 93 -20.66 24.89 2.62
CA GLU A 93 -20.74 26.17 1.90
C GLU A 93 -19.75 27.23 2.41
N LYS A 94 -19.10 27.01 3.57
CA LYS A 94 -18.29 28.02 4.26
C LYS A 94 -16.81 27.66 4.32
N GLY A 95 -16.45 26.39 4.12
CA GLY A 95 -15.12 25.90 4.43
C GLY A 95 -14.95 25.68 5.94
N GLY A 96 -13.95 24.90 6.32
CA GLY A 96 -13.72 24.57 7.71
C GLY A 96 -12.50 23.69 7.91
N VAL A 97 -12.30 23.26 9.16
CA VAL A 97 -11.26 22.30 9.56
C VAL A 97 -11.91 20.94 9.77
N TYR A 98 -11.33 19.92 9.16
CA TYR A 98 -11.84 18.57 9.15
C TYR A 98 -10.79 17.62 9.71
N PRO A 99 -11.09 16.86 10.78
CA PRO A 99 -10.18 15.86 11.29
C PRO A 99 -10.00 14.74 10.25
N VAL A 100 -8.77 14.29 10.08
CA VAL A 100 -8.42 13.17 9.21
C VAL A 100 -7.35 12.31 9.88
N SER A 101 -7.19 11.08 9.43
CA SER A 101 -6.07 10.23 9.82
C SER A 101 -4.75 10.82 9.33
N SER A 102 -3.66 10.45 10.01
CA SER A 102 -2.30 10.80 9.59
C SER A 102 -1.97 10.28 8.19
N ASP A 103 -2.57 9.16 7.79
CA ASP A 103 -2.43 8.59 6.46
C ASP A 103 -3.09 9.45 5.39
N LEU A 104 -4.34 9.88 5.63
CA LEU A 104 -5.02 10.75 4.69
C LEU A 104 -4.36 12.14 4.63
N ALA A 105 -3.94 12.68 5.77
CA ALA A 105 -3.19 13.93 5.81
C ALA A 105 -1.88 13.82 5.01
N ARG A 106 -1.10 12.75 5.19
CA ARG A 106 0.14 12.53 4.43
C ARG A 106 -0.12 12.45 2.92
N ALA A 107 -1.15 11.71 2.51
CA ALA A 107 -1.53 11.59 1.09
C ALA A 107 -1.97 12.93 0.49
N LEU A 108 -2.82 13.70 1.20
CA LEU A 108 -3.25 15.03 0.77
C LEU A 108 -2.11 16.04 0.77
N GLY A 109 -1.17 15.94 1.72
CA GLY A 109 0.04 16.76 1.79
C GLY A 109 0.96 16.51 0.61
N ALA A 110 1.22 15.24 0.27
CA ALA A 110 1.99 14.87 -0.91
C ALA A 110 1.31 15.38 -2.19
N ALA A 111 0.00 15.23 -2.29
CA ALA A 111 -0.77 15.72 -3.44
C ALA A 111 -0.73 17.25 -3.57
N ARG A 112 -0.84 17.98 -2.44
CA ARG A 112 -0.67 19.44 -2.41
C ARG A 112 0.70 19.87 -2.91
N SER A 113 1.76 19.21 -2.42
CA SER A 113 3.14 19.51 -2.82
C SER A 113 3.33 19.35 -4.34
N TRP A 114 2.78 18.28 -4.93
CA TRP A 114 2.81 18.11 -6.39
C TRP A 114 1.94 19.12 -7.15
N ALA A 115 0.81 19.55 -6.58
CA ALA A 115 0.01 20.60 -7.17
C ALA A 115 0.79 21.93 -7.24
N GLU A 116 1.51 22.27 -6.17
CA GLU A 116 2.38 23.44 -6.13
C GLU A 116 3.54 23.32 -7.12
N ARG A 117 4.30 22.22 -7.08
CA ARG A 117 5.46 21.99 -7.95
C ARG A 117 5.11 21.98 -9.44
N SER A 118 3.91 21.52 -9.79
CA SER A 118 3.44 21.49 -11.18
C SER A 118 2.81 22.80 -11.65
N GLY A 119 2.65 23.78 -10.75
CA GLY A 119 1.92 25.03 -11.02
C GLY A 119 0.41 24.81 -11.19
N GLY A 120 -0.16 23.75 -10.62
CA GLY A 120 -1.56 23.37 -10.73
C GLY A 120 -1.91 22.50 -11.94
N ARG A 121 -0.92 22.01 -12.71
CA ARG A 121 -1.17 21.04 -13.79
C ARG A 121 -1.61 19.68 -13.24
N PHE A 122 -1.05 19.30 -12.09
CA PHE A 122 -1.65 18.32 -11.20
C PHE A 122 -2.53 19.08 -10.20
N ASP A 123 -3.77 18.66 -10.02
CA ASP A 123 -4.66 19.23 -9.01
C ASP A 123 -5.47 18.09 -8.36
N PRO A 124 -5.27 17.77 -7.08
CA PRO A 124 -5.98 16.68 -6.41
C PRO A 124 -7.44 17.01 -6.10
N THR A 125 -7.93 18.19 -6.46
CA THR A 125 -9.30 18.65 -6.22
C THR A 125 -10.22 18.54 -7.45
N VAL A 126 -9.73 17.87 -8.51
CA VAL A 126 -10.51 17.59 -9.73
C VAL A 126 -11.58 16.52 -9.53
N GLY A 127 -11.84 16.05 -8.31
CA GLY A 127 -12.75 14.92 -8.06
C GLY A 127 -14.19 15.17 -8.50
N SER A 128 -14.63 16.44 -8.53
CA SER A 128 -15.94 16.79 -9.12
C SER A 128 -15.95 16.57 -10.64
N LEU A 129 -14.85 16.89 -11.34
CA LEU A 129 -14.69 16.64 -12.76
C LEU A 129 -14.61 15.13 -13.02
N SER A 130 -13.74 14.41 -12.32
CA SER A 130 -13.60 12.95 -12.46
C SER A 130 -14.94 12.23 -12.30
N ARG A 131 -15.77 12.65 -11.33
CA ARG A 131 -17.10 12.06 -11.07
C ARG A 131 -18.10 12.32 -12.20
N VAL A 132 -18.08 13.51 -12.80
CA VAL A 132 -18.98 13.85 -13.91
C VAL A 132 -18.61 13.02 -15.15
N TRP A 133 -17.31 12.90 -15.44
CA TRP A 133 -16.82 12.09 -16.55
C TRP A 133 -16.98 10.58 -16.33
N SER A 134 -16.86 10.07 -15.10
CA SER A 134 -17.06 8.63 -14.83
C SER A 134 -18.52 8.19 -14.88
N ARG A 135 -19.46 9.12 -14.71
CA ARG A 135 -20.90 8.86 -14.83
C ARG A 135 -21.41 8.89 -16.26
N SER A 136 -20.65 9.48 -17.17
CA SER A 136 -20.89 9.42 -18.61
C SER A 136 -20.64 8.00 -19.12
N HIS A 137 -21.66 7.15 -19.04
CA HIS A 137 -21.64 5.81 -19.62
C HIS A 137 -22.03 5.88 -21.10
N GLY A 138 -21.46 5.00 -21.94
CA GLY A 138 -21.98 4.77 -23.29
C GLY A 138 -21.67 5.84 -24.35
N GLY A 139 -20.70 6.73 -24.11
CA GLY A 139 -20.22 7.69 -25.11
C GLY A 139 -20.85 9.09 -25.04
N ASP A 140 -21.82 9.30 -24.16
CA ASP A 140 -22.43 10.61 -23.95
C ASP A 140 -21.53 11.50 -23.10
N ARG A 141 -20.94 12.52 -23.72
CA ARG A 141 -20.12 13.53 -23.07
C ARG A 141 -20.97 14.34 -22.07
N PRO A 142 -20.43 14.72 -20.89
CA PRO A 142 -21.11 15.64 -19.99
C PRO A 142 -21.48 16.96 -20.69
N SER A 143 -22.61 17.56 -20.33
CA SER A 143 -22.97 18.88 -20.84
C SER A 143 -21.96 19.94 -20.38
N ASP A 144 -21.83 21.02 -21.14
CA ASP A 144 -20.96 22.14 -20.75
C ASP A 144 -21.35 22.73 -19.39
N SER A 145 -22.64 22.72 -19.05
CA SER A 145 -23.13 23.14 -17.73
C SER A 145 -22.68 22.23 -16.59
N GLN A 146 -22.65 20.90 -16.80
CA GLN A 146 -22.13 19.94 -15.83
C GLN A 146 -20.63 20.12 -15.64
N VAL A 147 -19.88 20.30 -16.72
CA VAL A 147 -18.43 20.56 -16.66
C VAL A 147 -18.15 21.87 -15.94
N ALA A 148 -18.83 22.96 -16.30
CA ALA A 148 -18.66 24.26 -15.67
C ALA A 148 -18.93 24.22 -14.16
N ALA A 149 -19.99 23.53 -13.74
CA ALA A 149 -20.31 23.34 -12.33
C ALA A 149 -19.22 22.55 -11.57
N ALA A 150 -18.61 21.54 -12.22
CA ALA A 150 -17.50 20.78 -11.64
C ALA A 150 -16.19 21.59 -11.57
N VAL A 151 -15.88 22.38 -12.60
CA VAL A 151 -14.73 23.31 -12.61
C VAL A 151 -14.85 24.33 -11.48
N ALA A 152 -16.05 24.88 -11.25
CA ALA A 152 -16.30 25.83 -10.17
C ALA A 152 -15.97 25.26 -8.77
N ARG A 153 -15.96 23.94 -8.62
CA ARG A 153 -15.61 23.22 -7.37
C ARG A 153 -14.17 22.74 -7.31
N THR A 154 -13.33 23.09 -8.28
CA THR A 154 -11.92 22.69 -8.37
C THR A 154 -11.01 23.86 -7.99
N GLY A 155 -9.94 23.57 -7.25
CA GLY A 155 -8.84 24.50 -7.01
C GLY A 155 -8.00 24.10 -5.80
N TRP A 156 -6.81 23.55 -6.03
CA TRP A 156 -5.88 23.07 -4.99
C TRP A 156 -5.46 24.12 -3.96
N ARG A 157 -5.48 25.42 -4.30
CA ARG A 157 -5.22 26.52 -3.35
C ARG A 157 -6.30 26.67 -2.29
N GLY A 158 -7.46 26.04 -2.49
CA GLY A 158 -8.62 26.10 -1.61
C GLY A 158 -8.61 25.10 -0.45
N PHE A 159 -7.53 24.35 -0.25
CA PHE A 159 -7.33 23.56 0.97
C PHE A 159 -5.98 23.87 1.60
N GLU A 160 -5.69 23.29 2.76
CA GLU A 160 -4.43 23.24 3.50
C GLU A 160 -4.41 21.97 4.33
N VAL A 161 -3.23 21.41 4.59
CA VAL A 161 -3.07 20.20 5.39
C VAL A 161 -2.24 20.53 6.61
N ASP A 162 -2.65 20.02 7.76
CA ASP A 162 -1.91 20.12 9.00
C ASP A 162 -0.52 19.46 8.88
N PRO A 163 0.58 20.18 9.16
CA PRO A 163 1.90 19.58 9.23
C PRO A 163 2.03 18.46 10.27
N SER A 164 1.20 18.47 11.32
CA SER A 164 1.19 17.40 12.33
C SER A 164 0.38 16.16 11.91
N GLY A 165 -0.39 16.26 10.82
CA GLY A 165 -1.15 15.15 10.25
C GLY A 165 -2.51 14.89 10.87
N ALA A 166 -3.11 15.85 11.57
CA ALA A 166 -4.39 15.64 12.28
C ALA A 166 -5.62 16.18 11.54
N TRP A 167 -5.45 17.12 10.60
CA TRP A 167 -6.58 17.77 9.94
C TRP A 167 -6.27 18.28 8.53
N VAL A 168 -7.34 18.51 7.77
CA VAL A 168 -7.34 19.27 6.51
C VAL A 168 -8.26 20.47 6.67
N ARG A 169 -7.84 21.65 6.22
CA ARG A 169 -8.66 22.86 6.20
C ARG A 169 -9.06 23.16 4.77
N THR A 170 -10.30 23.54 4.54
CA THR A 170 -10.80 23.99 3.24
C THR A 170 -11.32 25.41 3.34
N THR A 171 -11.08 26.21 2.30
CA THR A 171 -11.63 27.56 2.12
C THR A 171 -12.50 27.66 0.87
N ARG A 172 -12.51 26.62 0.04
CA ARG A 172 -13.33 26.54 -1.16
C ARG A 172 -14.53 25.60 -0.92
N PRO A 173 -15.76 26.11 -1.02
CA PRO A 173 -16.98 25.31 -0.91
C PRO A 173 -17.08 24.22 -1.97
N GLY A 174 -17.62 23.07 -1.57
CA GLY A 174 -17.91 21.97 -2.49
C GLY A 174 -16.68 21.28 -3.10
N LEU A 175 -15.49 21.49 -2.54
CA LEU A 175 -14.27 20.79 -2.94
C LEU A 175 -14.47 19.28 -2.91
N ARG A 176 -13.89 18.59 -3.89
CA ARG A 176 -13.88 17.13 -3.92
C ARG A 176 -12.52 16.63 -4.34
N PHE A 177 -11.90 15.86 -3.47
CA PHE A 177 -10.58 15.28 -3.70
C PHE A 177 -10.65 14.03 -4.56
N ASP A 178 -9.62 13.85 -5.38
CA ASP A 178 -9.31 12.65 -6.15
C ASP A 178 -7.80 12.42 -6.08
N LEU A 179 -7.40 11.26 -5.57
CA LEU A 179 -6.01 10.86 -5.42
C LEU A 179 -5.58 9.83 -6.48
N GLY A 180 -6.38 9.57 -7.51
CA GLY A 180 -6.07 8.59 -8.55
C GLY A 180 -4.74 8.83 -9.27
N GLY A 181 -4.34 10.11 -9.40
CA GLY A 181 -3.08 10.49 -10.03
C GLY A 181 -1.82 10.38 -9.15
N ILE A 182 -1.95 10.01 -7.86
CA ILE A 182 -0.81 9.96 -6.92
C ILE A 182 -0.85 8.77 -5.94
N GLY A 183 -2.03 8.21 -5.68
CA GLY A 183 -2.27 7.27 -4.58
C GLY A 183 -1.37 6.03 -4.61
N LYS A 184 -1.11 5.45 -5.78
CA LYS A 184 -0.20 4.30 -5.90
C LYS A 184 1.24 4.65 -5.52
N GLY A 185 1.72 5.85 -5.86
CA GLY A 185 3.04 6.32 -5.44
C GLY A 185 3.14 6.43 -3.92
N VAL A 186 2.17 7.09 -3.30
CA VAL A 186 2.09 7.19 -1.83
C VAL A 186 2.05 5.81 -1.17
N ALA A 187 1.32 4.85 -1.76
CA ALA A 187 1.25 3.50 -1.24
C ALA A 187 2.55 2.71 -1.40
N LEU A 188 3.28 2.90 -2.51
CA LEU A 188 4.58 2.29 -2.74
C LEU A 188 5.64 2.83 -1.78
N ASP A 189 5.69 4.14 -1.58
CA ASP A 189 6.62 4.77 -0.63
C ASP A 189 6.39 4.21 0.79
N ALA A 190 5.14 4.14 1.23
CA ALA A 190 4.80 3.58 2.54
C ALA A 190 5.07 2.06 2.65
N ALA A 191 4.98 1.32 1.54
CA ALA A 191 5.31 -0.10 1.51
C ALA A 191 6.82 -0.32 1.58
N ALA A 192 7.60 0.53 0.91
CA ALA A 192 9.06 0.52 0.97
C ALA A 192 9.57 0.85 2.38
N GLU A 193 8.96 1.80 3.08
CA GLU A 193 9.25 2.08 4.50
C GLU A 193 9.09 0.83 5.38
N VAL A 194 8.01 0.06 5.18
CA VAL A 194 7.78 -1.20 5.91
C VAL A 194 8.85 -2.26 5.63
N LEU A 195 9.38 -2.31 4.40
CA LEU A 195 10.47 -3.22 4.06
C LEU A 195 11.81 -2.77 4.67
N ALA A 196 12.10 -1.47 4.62
CA ALA A 196 13.30 -0.90 5.22
C ALA A 196 13.32 -1.12 6.75
N GLU A 197 12.19 -0.94 7.44
CA GLU A 197 12.04 -1.26 8.86
C GLU A 197 12.29 -2.75 9.18
N ALA A 198 12.08 -3.63 8.20
CA ALA A 198 12.36 -5.06 8.30
C ALA A 198 13.80 -5.43 7.88
N GLY A 199 14.64 -4.45 7.55
CA GLY A 199 16.02 -4.65 7.08
C GLY A 199 16.11 -5.16 5.63
N ILE A 200 15.09 -4.91 4.82
CA ILE A 200 15.04 -5.31 3.40
C ILE A 200 15.18 -4.05 2.54
N ASP A 201 16.42 -3.76 2.15
CA ASP A 201 16.75 -2.55 1.38
C ASP A 201 16.80 -2.78 -0.15
N SER A 202 16.57 -4.01 -0.59
CA SER A 202 16.58 -4.40 -2.02
C SER A 202 15.32 -5.15 -2.39
N ALA A 203 14.34 -4.42 -2.93
CA ALA A 203 13.08 -4.97 -3.40
C ALA A 203 12.64 -4.29 -4.70
N LEU A 204 11.92 -5.01 -5.56
CA LEU A 204 11.27 -4.45 -6.73
C LEU A 204 9.76 -4.57 -6.58
N PHE A 205 9.08 -3.42 -6.64
CA PHE A 205 7.63 -3.35 -6.79
C PHE A 205 7.24 -3.10 -8.24
N ASN A 206 6.15 -3.73 -8.67
CA ASN A 206 5.43 -3.42 -9.90
C ASN A 206 3.94 -3.30 -9.56
N PHE A 207 3.40 -2.08 -9.59
CA PHE A 207 2.02 -1.78 -9.23
C PHE A 207 1.21 -1.30 -10.43
N GLY A 208 0.74 -2.24 -11.25
CA GLY A 208 0.05 -1.97 -12.50
C GLY A 208 0.89 -1.15 -13.49
N GLY A 209 2.19 -1.47 -13.59
CA GLY A 209 3.15 -0.79 -14.46
C GLY A 209 3.93 0.34 -13.81
N GLN A 210 3.56 0.79 -12.61
CA GLN A 210 4.36 1.72 -11.82
C GLN A 210 5.43 0.95 -11.04
N VAL A 211 6.71 1.29 -11.25
CA VAL A 211 7.84 0.54 -10.70
C VAL A 211 8.58 1.35 -9.63
N LEU A 212 8.97 0.69 -8.54
CA LEU A 212 9.87 1.19 -7.50
C LEU A 212 10.93 0.11 -7.21
N ALA A 213 12.21 0.49 -7.18
CA ALA A 213 13.35 -0.41 -7.05
C ALA A 213 14.40 0.17 -6.09
#